data_AF-A0A859CXB7-F1
#
_entry.id   AF-A0A859CXB7-F1
#
_cell.length_a   1.000
_cell.length_b   1.000
_cell.length_c   1.000
_cell.angle_alpha   90.00
_cell.angle_beta   90.00
_cell.angle_gamma   90.00
#
_symmetry.space_group_name_H-M   'P 1'
#
loop_
_entity.id
_entity.type
_entity.pdbx_description
1 polymer ?
#
loop_
_entity_poly.entity_id
_entity_poly.type
_entity_poly.pdbx_seq_one_letter_code
_entity_poly.pdbx_strand_id
1 'polypeptide(L)'
;MDQDTLTVLQKLTHSDDFLKATALPIDEEHFIQSEQAKKEWEESNKSRGLGKFFLIILLACTVIRLLMFNPKPLFDMVPISIYLAAVVAMILVYVGILFVGLVFGFKVRKAARVKALKKHFEEQDLIFLDNLDHFSVTVIRKTKDDIQQAKEGNAESLFSLSESLLNGKILKTNYKVAIAIASVAAELGNSRAALTVAKAFNKERHSDFNDKDDIDNYLDFKEDQNNYILWLQKAASLGSYEATSKLQTLGKEGSNSVGECSAASVIKNALGPIV
;
A
#
# COMPACT_ATOMS: atom_id res chain seq x y z
N MET A 1 -23.05 4.45 23.05
CA MET A 1 -21.97 5.45 22.92
C MET A 1 -22.14 6.42 24.07
N ASP A 2 -21.11 6.61 24.88
CA ASP A 2 -21.14 7.62 25.93
C ASP A 2 -21.09 9.05 25.31
N GLN A 3 -21.54 10.04 26.08
CA GLN A 3 -21.68 11.42 25.60
C GLN A 3 -20.33 12.09 25.27
N ASP A 4 -19.27 11.66 25.95
CA ASP A 4 -17.93 12.23 25.79
C ASP A 4 -17.29 11.76 24.48
N THR A 5 -17.39 10.46 24.17
CA THR A 5 -16.94 9.85 22.91
C THR A 5 -17.67 10.44 21.71
N LEU A 6 -18.99 10.71 21.81
CA LEU A 6 -19.74 11.39 20.76
C LEU A 6 -19.22 12.80 20.52
N THR A 7 -18.96 13.55 21.59
CA THR A 7 -18.43 14.92 21.50
C THR A 7 -17.03 14.93 20.86
N VAL A 8 -16.18 13.97 21.25
CA VAL A 8 -14.84 13.78 20.67
C VAL A 8 -14.93 13.44 19.18
N LEU A 9 -15.80 12.50 18.81
CA LEU A 9 -16.02 12.12 17.41
C LEU A 9 -16.50 13.31 16.57
N GLN A 10 -17.45 14.10 17.08
CA GLN A 10 -17.96 15.28 16.39
C GLN A 10 -16.84 16.30 16.15
N LYS A 11 -16.03 16.62 17.17
CA LYS A 11 -14.89 17.53 17.01
C LYS A 11 -13.88 17.01 15.99
N LEU A 12 -13.51 15.73 16.09
CA LEU A 12 -12.56 15.10 15.16
C LEU A 12 -13.07 15.17 13.72
N THR A 13 -14.32 14.79 13.47
CA THR A 13 -14.88 14.70 12.11
C THR A 13 -15.14 16.05 11.43
N HIS A 14 -15.22 17.14 12.21
CA HIS A 14 -15.30 18.51 11.71
C HIS A 14 -13.93 19.20 11.60
N SER A 15 -12.85 18.55 12.06
CA SER A 15 -11.50 19.11 11.99
C SER A 15 -10.94 19.11 10.56
N ASP A 16 -10.14 20.12 10.24
CA ASP A 16 -9.44 20.21 8.95
C ASP A 16 -8.54 18.99 8.70
N ASP A 17 -7.90 18.45 9.73
CA ASP A 17 -7.02 17.29 9.62
C ASP A 17 -7.80 16.06 9.15
N PHE A 18 -8.98 15.82 9.73
CA PHE A 18 -9.85 14.73 9.32
C PHE A 18 -10.36 14.93 7.88
N LEU A 19 -10.84 16.13 7.55
CA LEU A 19 -11.37 16.41 6.21
C LEU A 19 -10.30 16.26 5.11
N LYS A 20 -9.08 16.72 5.37
CA LYS A 20 -7.95 16.57 4.45
C LYS A 20 -7.50 15.12 4.31
N ALA A 21 -7.41 14.39 5.43
CA ALA A 21 -6.98 12.99 5.41
C ALA A 21 -8.00 12.07 4.73
N THR A 22 -9.28 12.34 4.90
CA THR A 22 -10.38 11.53 4.33
C THR A 22 -10.85 11.99 2.96
N ALA A 23 -10.16 12.97 2.36
CA ALA A 23 -10.43 13.41 1.01
C ALA A 23 -10.09 12.28 0.02
N LEU A 24 -11.09 11.84 -0.74
CA LEU A 24 -10.89 10.89 -1.82
C LEU A 24 -10.03 11.54 -2.92
N PRO A 25 -9.04 10.82 -3.48
CA PRO A 25 -8.15 11.38 -4.49
C PRO A 25 -8.85 11.61 -5.84
N ILE A 26 -9.99 10.95 -6.05
CA ILE A 26 -10.83 11.07 -7.24
C ILE A 26 -12.28 10.74 -6.84
N ASP A 27 -13.26 11.41 -7.46
CA ASP A 27 -14.65 10.99 -7.33
C ASP A 27 -15.02 9.91 -8.34
N GLU A 28 -16.24 9.37 -8.20
CA GLU A 28 -16.73 8.27 -9.01
C GLU A 28 -16.82 8.61 -10.51
N GLU A 29 -17.24 9.83 -10.85
CA GLU A 29 -17.43 10.25 -12.23
C GLU A 29 -16.08 10.40 -12.95
N HIS A 30 -15.15 11.13 -12.35
CA HIS A 30 -13.81 11.31 -12.92
C HIS A 30 -13.03 10.00 -12.95
N PHE A 31 -13.27 9.08 -12.01
CA PHE A 31 -12.68 7.73 -12.06
C PHE A 31 -13.18 6.94 -13.27
N ILE A 32 -14.49 6.96 -13.54
CA ILE A 32 -15.06 6.28 -14.71
C ILE A 32 -14.48 6.84 -16.01
N GLN A 33 -14.36 8.16 -16.13
CA GLN A 33 -13.75 8.82 -17.29
C GLN A 33 -12.28 8.39 -17.46
N SER A 34 -11.53 8.37 -16.37
CA SER A 34 -10.14 7.91 -16.33
C SER A 34 -9.99 6.45 -16.76
N GLU A 35 -10.89 5.57 -16.32
CA GLU A 35 -10.89 4.16 -16.70
C GLU A 35 -11.18 3.97 -18.20
N GLN A 36 -12.13 4.73 -18.73
CA GLN A 36 -12.48 4.74 -20.16
C GLN A 36 -11.29 5.23 -21.01
N ALA A 37 -10.69 6.36 -20.66
CA ALA A 37 -9.53 6.91 -21.36
C ALA A 37 -8.35 5.93 -21.36
N LYS A 38 -8.08 5.26 -20.23
CA LYS A 38 -7.07 4.19 -20.16
C LYS A 38 -7.36 3.07 -21.14
N LYS A 39 -8.61 2.60 -21.18
CA LYS A 39 -9.02 1.50 -22.07
C LYS A 39 -8.86 1.88 -23.55
N GLU A 40 -9.32 3.07 -23.94
CA GLU A 40 -9.18 3.58 -25.31
C GLU A 40 -7.72 3.70 -25.73
N TRP A 41 -6.88 4.24 -24.84
CA TRP A 41 -5.43 4.35 -25.08
C TRP A 41 -4.77 2.97 -25.24
N GLU A 42 -5.15 2.01 -24.41
CA GLU A 42 -4.62 0.63 -24.47
C GLU A 42 -5.03 -0.09 -25.75
N GLU A 43 -6.28 0.07 -26.20
CA GLU A 43 -6.77 -0.47 -27.46
C GLU A 43 -6.01 0.13 -28.66
N SER A 44 -5.80 1.46 -28.66
CA SER A 44 -5.06 2.17 -29.70
C SER A 44 -3.57 1.77 -29.78
N ASN A 45 -2.95 1.42 -28.65
CA ASN A 45 -1.53 1.11 -28.56
C ASN A 45 -1.19 -0.39 -28.47
N LYS A 46 -2.18 -1.28 -28.48
CA LYS A 46 -2.02 -2.74 -28.39
C LYS A 46 -1.09 -3.33 -29.46
N SER A 47 -1.16 -2.82 -30.69
CA SER A 47 -0.38 -3.31 -31.84
C SER A 47 1.09 -2.85 -31.83
N ARG A 48 1.38 -1.68 -31.24
CA ARG A 48 2.74 -1.10 -31.19
C ARG A 48 3.69 -1.88 -30.28
N GLY A 49 3.17 -2.54 -29.26
CA GLY A 49 3.94 -3.38 -28.34
C GLY A 49 4.31 -4.75 -28.93
N LEU A 50 3.39 -5.36 -29.69
CA LEU A 50 3.55 -6.71 -30.25
C LEU A 50 4.60 -6.73 -31.38
N GLY A 51 4.59 -5.72 -32.25
CA GLY A 51 5.50 -5.64 -33.41
C GLY A 51 6.98 -5.55 -33.03
N LYS A 52 7.31 -4.82 -31.96
CA LYS A 52 8.69 -4.72 -31.47
C LYS A 52 9.18 -6.01 -30.80
N PHE A 53 8.29 -6.76 -30.15
CA PHE A 53 8.62 -8.07 -29.56
C PHE A 53 8.89 -9.11 -30.65
N PHE A 54 8.08 -9.13 -31.70
CA PHE A 54 8.28 -9.99 -32.86
C PHE A 54 9.61 -9.73 -33.56
N LEU A 55 10.01 -8.46 -33.71
CA LEU A 55 11.30 -8.09 -34.28
C LEU A 55 12.49 -8.57 -33.45
N ILE A 56 12.40 -8.47 -32.12
CA ILE A 56 13.46 -8.96 -31.21
C ILE A 56 13.60 -10.49 -31.31
N ILE A 57 12.48 -11.23 -31.34
CA ILE A 57 12.49 -12.69 -31.51
C ILE A 57 13.07 -13.08 -32.87
N LEU A 58 12.67 -12.40 -33.95
CA LEU A 58 13.22 -12.59 -35.29
C LEU A 58 14.75 -12.37 -35.31
N LEU A 59 15.23 -11.30 -34.69
CA LEU A 59 16.65 -10.97 -34.63
C LEU A 59 17.42 -12.03 -33.83
N ALA A 60 16.88 -12.48 -32.70
CA ALA A 60 17.44 -13.60 -31.92
C ALA A 60 17.51 -14.90 -32.74
N CYS A 61 16.45 -15.25 -33.49
CA CYS A 61 16.44 -16.42 -34.38
C CYS A 61 17.48 -16.30 -35.50
N THR A 62 17.69 -15.11 -36.07
CA THR A 62 18.72 -14.90 -37.11
C THR A 62 20.14 -15.05 -36.58
N VAL A 63 20.41 -14.58 -35.36
CA VAL A 63 21.73 -14.73 -34.70
C VAL A 63 22.03 -16.20 -34.40
N ILE A 64 21.04 -16.96 -33.91
CA ILE A 64 21.18 -18.42 -33.70
C ILE A 64 21.56 -19.10 -35.02
N ARG A 65 20.86 -18.77 -36.11
CA ARG A 65 21.11 -19.38 -37.42
C ARG A 65 22.51 -19.06 -37.97
N LEU A 66 23.03 -17.86 -37.69
CA LEU A 66 24.38 -17.43 -38.07
C LEU A 66 25.46 -18.12 -37.23
N LEU A 67 25.28 -18.26 -35.92
CA LEU A 67 26.24 -18.95 -35.03
C LEU A 67 26.32 -20.46 -35.28
N MET A 68 25.23 -21.07 -35.74
CA MET A 68 25.18 -22.49 -36.10
C MET A 68 25.73 -22.77 -37.51
N PHE A 69 26.17 -21.76 -38.25
CA PHE A 69 26.69 -21.92 -39.61
C PHE A 69 28.15 -22.45 -39.58
N ASN A 70 28.25 -23.78 -39.49
CA ASN A 70 29.35 -24.63 -39.97
C ASN A 70 30.63 -24.76 -39.10
N PRO A 71 30.63 -25.59 -38.04
CA PRO A 71 31.81 -25.88 -37.20
C PRO A 71 32.65 -27.06 -37.71
N LYS A 72 32.68 -27.30 -39.03
CA LYS A 72 33.36 -28.46 -39.64
C LYS A 72 34.81 -28.71 -39.17
N PRO A 73 35.68 -27.71 -38.90
CA PRO A 73 37.07 -28.01 -38.50
C PRO A 73 37.25 -28.39 -37.02
N LEU A 74 36.22 -28.29 -36.17
CA LEU A 74 36.32 -28.56 -34.72
C LEU A 74 36.01 -30.02 -34.33
N PHE A 75 35.29 -30.74 -35.17
CA PHE A 75 34.86 -32.12 -34.88
C PHE A 75 36.00 -33.14 -34.91
N ASP A 76 37.09 -32.85 -35.62
CA ASP A 76 38.20 -33.80 -35.79
C ASP A 76 39.25 -33.74 -34.67
N MET A 77 39.20 -32.72 -33.78
CA MET A 77 40.25 -32.48 -32.78
C MET A 77 39.82 -32.68 -31.32
N VAL A 78 38.53 -32.74 -31.01
CA VAL A 78 38.02 -32.71 -29.62
C VAL A 78 37.01 -33.85 -29.38
N PRO A 79 37.07 -34.55 -28.23
CA PRO A 79 36.07 -35.55 -27.84
C PRO A 79 34.64 -34.99 -27.89
N ILE A 80 33.73 -35.76 -28.48
CA ILE A 80 32.33 -35.37 -28.71
C ILE A 80 31.62 -34.90 -27.42
N SER A 81 31.95 -35.50 -26.27
CA SER A 81 31.37 -35.13 -24.96
C SER A 81 31.75 -33.71 -24.53
N ILE A 82 32.99 -33.27 -24.76
CA ILE A 82 33.48 -31.93 -24.42
C ILE A 82 32.81 -30.89 -25.33
N TYR A 83 32.66 -31.22 -26.61
CA TYR A 83 31.93 -30.38 -27.58
C TYR A 83 30.46 -30.20 -27.19
N LEU A 84 29.76 -31.30 -26.87
CA LEU A 84 28.36 -31.25 -26.39
C LEU A 84 28.22 -30.42 -25.12
N ALA A 85 29.13 -30.56 -24.15
CA ALA A 85 29.13 -29.76 -22.93
C ALA A 85 29.30 -28.26 -23.21
N ALA A 86 30.21 -27.89 -24.13
CA ALA A 86 30.41 -26.51 -24.54
C ALA A 86 29.19 -25.91 -25.26
N VAL A 87 28.54 -26.69 -26.12
CA VAL A 87 27.30 -26.28 -26.81
C VAL A 87 26.17 -26.06 -25.81
N VAL A 88 25.97 -26.99 -24.86
CA VAL A 88 24.95 -26.86 -23.82
C VAL A 88 25.24 -25.64 -22.93
N ALA A 89 26.49 -25.41 -22.53
CA ALA A 89 26.89 -24.24 -21.75
C ALA A 89 26.61 -22.93 -22.51
N MET A 90 26.92 -22.85 -23.80
CA MET A 90 26.59 -21.68 -24.62
C MET A 90 25.08 -21.43 -24.73
N ILE A 91 24.28 -22.49 -24.90
CA ILE A 91 22.81 -22.38 -24.93
C ILE A 91 22.29 -21.84 -23.61
N LEU A 92 22.77 -22.34 -22.47
CA LEU A 92 22.34 -21.88 -21.14
C LEU A 92 22.72 -20.41 -20.90
N VAL A 93 23.93 -19.98 -21.27
CA VAL A 93 24.35 -18.58 -21.19
C VAL A 93 23.45 -17.69 -22.05
N TYR A 94 23.11 -18.14 -23.26
CA TYR A 94 22.25 -17.38 -24.16
C TYR A 94 20.81 -17.26 -23.65
N VAL A 95 20.24 -18.35 -23.12
CA VAL A 95 18.93 -18.33 -22.46
C VAL A 95 18.94 -17.35 -21.28
N GLY A 96 20.03 -17.34 -20.50
CA GLY A 96 20.23 -16.37 -19.41
C GLY A 96 20.24 -14.92 -19.90
N ILE A 97 21.00 -14.61 -20.96
CA ILE A 97 21.05 -13.26 -21.56
C ILE A 97 19.69 -12.85 -22.12
N LEU A 98 18.99 -13.74 -22.81
CA LEU A 98 17.63 -13.48 -23.32
C LEU A 98 16.65 -13.22 -22.18
N PHE A 99 16.70 -14.02 -21.11
CA PHE A 99 15.86 -13.83 -19.93
C PHE A 99 16.12 -12.47 -19.27
N VAL A 100 17.39 -12.10 -19.06
CA VAL A 100 17.76 -10.79 -18.49
C VAL A 100 17.31 -9.64 -19.39
N GLY A 101 17.53 -9.74 -20.71
CA GLY A 101 17.08 -8.75 -21.69
C GLY A 101 15.56 -8.62 -21.72
N LEU A 102 14.83 -9.72 -21.54
CA LEU A 102 13.37 -9.72 -21.49
C LEU A 102 12.86 -9.06 -20.21
N VAL A 103 13.42 -9.41 -19.05
CA VAL A 103 13.05 -8.80 -17.75
C VAL A 103 13.36 -7.30 -17.74
N PHE A 104 14.57 -6.90 -18.15
CA PHE A 104 14.94 -5.49 -18.20
C PHE A 104 14.11 -4.71 -19.23
N GLY A 105 13.92 -5.29 -20.42
CA GLY A 105 13.07 -4.74 -21.45
C GLY A 105 11.61 -4.60 -21.02
N PHE A 106 11.11 -5.48 -20.15
CA PHE A 106 9.77 -5.37 -19.57
C PHE A 106 9.66 -4.21 -18.59
N LYS A 107 10.64 -4.05 -17.69
CA LYS A 107 10.68 -2.91 -16.74
C LYS A 107 10.72 -1.56 -17.46
N VAL A 108 11.63 -1.41 -18.43
CA VAL A 108 11.76 -0.17 -19.22
C VAL A 108 10.46 0.12 -19.99
N ARG A 109 9.83 -0.91 -20.57
CA ARG A 109 8.55 -0.75 -21.26
C ARG A 109 7.40 -0.39 -20.34
N LYS A 110 7.32 -0.97 -19.15
CA LYS A 110 6.33 -0.60 -18.13
C LYS A 110 6.46 0.88 -17.77
N ALA A 111 7.68 1.35 -17.49
CA ALA A 111 7.93 2.75 -17.17
C ALA A 111 7.59 3.69 -18.35
N ALA A 112 7.98 3.34 -19.57
CA ALA A 112 7.64 4.13 -20.77
C ALA A 112 6.12 4.17 -21.03
N ARG A 113 5.41 3.06 -20.81
CA ARG A 113 3.95 3.00 -20.90
C ARG A 113 3.28 3.92 -19.88
N VAL A 114 3.68 3.82 -18.61
CA VAL A 114 3.14 4.68 -17.53
C VAL A 114 3.38 6.16 -17.87
N LYS A 115 4.58 6.52 -18.31
CA LYS A 115 4.88 7.90 -18.75
C LYS A 115 4.00 8.38 -19.90
N ALA A 116 3.78 7.54 -20.91
CA ALA A 116 2.95 7.89 -22.05
C ALA A 116 1.45 7.98 -21.68
N LEU A 117 0.98 7.11 -20.80
CA LEU A 117 -0.39 7.12 -20.28
C LEU A 117 -0.63 8.36 -19.41
N LYS A 118 0.31 8.70 -18.53
CA LYS A 118 0.27 9.93 -17.73
C LYS A 118 0.16 11.18 -18.62
N LYS A 119 0.99 11.27 -19.66
CA LYS A 119 0.93 12.36 -20.65
C LYS A 119 -0.43 12.44 -21.35
N HIS A 120 -1.01 11.30 -21.71
CA HIS A 120 -2.33 11.24 -22.34
C HIS A 120 -3.44 11.76 -21.43
N PHE A 121 -3.37 11.44 -20.13
CA PHE A 121 -4.31 11.95 -19.13
C PHE A 121 -4.14 13.46 -18.93
N GLU A 122 -2.89 13.94 -18.82
CA GLU A 122 -2.58 15.39 -18.72
C GLU A 122 -3.11 16.18 -19.94
N GLU A 123 -3.03 15.62 -21.15
CA GLU A 123 -3.57 16.23 -22.38
C GLU A 123 -5.10 16.31 -22.40
N GLN A 124 -5.78 15.45 -21.63
CA GLN A 124 -7.24 15.41 -21.51
C GLN A 124 -7.77 16.08 -20.23
N ASP A 125 -6.89 16.71 -19.44
CA ASP A 125 -7.22 17.29 -18.13
C ASP A 125 -7.81 16.26 -17.15
N LEU A 126 -7.35 15.00 -17.25
CA LEU A 126 -7.79 13.88 -16.40
C LEU A 126 -6.79 13.60 -15.28
N ILE A 127 -7.30 13.14 -14.13
CA ILE A 127 -6.48 12.75 -12.98
C ILE A 127 -5.86 11.37 -13.24
N PHE A 128 -4.53 11.32 -13.31
CA PHE A 128 -3.80 10.06 -13.43
C PHE A 128 -3.48 9.45 -12.07
N LEU A 129 -3.97 8.24 -11.81
CA LEU A 129 -3.66 7.47 -10.59
C LEU A 129 -2.64 6.37 -10.90
N ASP A 130 -1.43 6.48 -10.34
CA ASP A 130 -0.35 5.50 -10.53
C ASP A 130 -0.75 4.08 -10.08
N ASN A 131 -1.68 3.97 -9.13
CA ASN A 131 -2.22 2.74 -8.56
C ASN A 131 -3.66 2.46 -8.99
N LEU A 132 -4.03 2.81 -10.23
CA LEU A 132 -5.39 2.64 -10.75
C LEU A 132 -5.96 1.23 -10.55
N ASP A 133 -5.12 0.19 -10.55
CA ASP A 133 -5.53 -1.21 -10.36
C ASP A 133 -6.03 -1.51 -8.92
N HIS A 134 -5.73 -0.64 -7.95
CA HIS A 134 -6.27 -0.70 -6.58
C HIS A 134 -7.55 0.12 -6.41
N PHE A 135 -7.92 0.91 -7.41
CA PHE A 135 -9.16 1.67 -7.43
C PHE A 135 -10.21 0.93 -8.25
N SER A 136 -11.42 0.93 -7.73
CA SER A 136 -12.61 0.56 -8.48
C SER A 136 -13.76 1.44 -7.98
N VAL A 137 -14.79 1.59 -8.81
CA VAL A 137 -16.04 2.27 -8.40
C VAL A 137 -16.59 1.68 -7.09
N THR A 138 -16.51 0.36 -6.93
CA THR A 138 -16.96 -0.32 -5.70
C THR A 138 -16.14 0.06 -4.48
N VAL A 139 -14.83 0.19 -4.62
CA VAL A 139 -13.93 0.60 -3.53
C VAL A 139 -14.15 2.07 -3.18
N ILE A 140 -14.26 2.97 -4.15
CA ILE A 140 -14.53 4.39 -3.94
C ILE A 140 -15.85 4.57 -3.17
N ARG A 141 -16.91 3.89 -3.61
CA ARG A 141 -18.22 3.93 -2.95
C ARG A 141 -18.14 3.39 -1.53
N LYS A 142 -17.49 2.24 -1.34
CA LYS A 142 -17.31 1.66 -0.02
C LYS A 142 -16.57 2.63 0.91
N THR A 143 -15.48 3.25 0.46
CA THR A 143 -14.73 4.22 1.29
C THR A 143 -15.57 5.44 1.62
N LYS A 144 -16.38 5.94 0.68
CA LYS A 144 -17.33 7.02 0.94
C LYS A 144 -18.37 6.63 2.00
N ASP A 145 -18.92 5.42 1.90
CA ASP A 145 -19.88 4.88 2.86
C ASP A 145 -19.22 4.68 4.25
N ASP A 146 -17.99 4.18 4.29
CA ASP A 146 -17.20 4.02 5.53
C ASP A 146 -16.95 5.39 6.19
N ILE A 147 -16.63 6.43 5.41
CA ILE A 147 -16.47 7.81 5.93
C ILE A 147 -17.79 8.32 6.52
N GLN A 148 -18.92 8.08 5.86
CA GLN A 148 -20.23 8.53 6.35
C GLN A 148 -20.61 7.79 7.64
N GLN A 149 -20.51 6.47 7.66
CA GLN A 149 -20.80 5.66 8.85
C GLN A 149 -19.83 5.94 10.01
N ALA A 150 -18.57 6.27 9.71
CA ALA A 150 -17.61 6.69 10.71
C ALA A 150 -18.05 7.98 11.42
N LYS A 151 -18.60 8.96 10.69
CA LYS A 151 -19.16 10.20 11.27
C LYS A 151 -20.36 9.94 12.18
N GLU A 152 -21.09 8.86 11.92
CA GLU A 152 -22.24 8.43 12.71
C GLU A 152 -21.84 7.56 13.93
N GLY A 153 -20.55 7.26 14.10
CA GLY A 153 -20.04 6.50 15.24
C GLY A 153 -20.09 4.98 15.05
N ASN A 154 -20.07 4.50 13.81
CA ASN A 154 -19.88 3.08 13.55
C ASN A 154 -18.42 2.68 13.85
N ALA A 155 -18.21 1.86 14.88
CA ALA A 155 -16.89 1.44 15.34
C ALA A 155 -16.10 0.64 14.28
N GLU A 156 -16.77 -0.14 13.43
CA GLU A 156 -16.12 -0.94 12.39
C GLU A 156 -15.72 -0.08 11.19
N SER A 157 -16.57 0.89 10.81
CA SER A 157 -16.23 1.86 9.76
C SER A 157 -15.11 2.80 10.20
N LEU A 158 -15.10 3.26 11.46
CA LEU A 158 -13.98 4.02 12.02
C LEU A 158 -12.68 3.19 11.96
N PHE A 159 -12.71 1.92 12.36
CA PHE A 159 -11.53 1.05 12.26
C PHE A 159 -11.07 0.86 10.82
N SER A 160 -11.99 0.56 9.90
CA SER A 160 -11.69 0.38 8.47
C SER A 160 -11.09 1.65 7.85
N LEU A 161 -11.60 2.82 8.23
CA LEU A 161 -11.10 4.12 7.79
C LEU A 161 -9.69 4.38 8.32
N SER A 162 -9.43 4.07 9.60
CA SER A 162 -8.08 4.10 10.18
C SER A 162 -7.13 3.19 9.41
N GLU A 163 -7.50 1.94 9.11
CA GLU A 163 -6.65 1.03 8.34
C GLU A 163 -6.36 1.57 6.94
N SER A 164 -7.33 2.20 6.28
CA SER A 164 -7.11 2.82 4.98
C SER A 164 -6.11 3.97 5.04
N LEU A 165 -6.11 4.76 6.11
CA LEU A 165 -5.14 5.84 6.33
C LEU A 165 -3.77 5.35 6.80
N LEU A 166 -3.67 4.14 7.37
CA LEU A 166 -2.37 3.54 7.70
C LEU A 166 -1.68 2.91 6.49
N ASN A 167 -2.46 2.35 5.56
CA ASN A 167 -1.91 1.59 4.44
C ASN A 167 -1.71 2.39 3.15
N GLY A 168 -2.32 3.58 3.02
CA GLY A 168 -2.16 4.45 1.86
C GLY A 168 -2.73 3.90 0.55
N LYS A 169 -3.58 2.85 0.58
CA LYS A 169 -4.04 2.17 -0.63
C LYS A 169 -5.10 2.95 -1.41
N ILE A 170 -5.98 3.65 -0.70
CA ILE A 170 -7.13 4.36 -1.28
C ILE A 170 -7.08 5.83 -0.86
N LEU A 171 -6.98 6.08 0.44
CA LEU A 171 -6.72 7.39 1.01
C LEU A 171 -5.22 7.63 1.13
N LYS A 172 -4.80 8.89 1.04
CA LYS A 172 -3.41 9.26 1.33
C LYS A 172 -3.11 8.86 2.78
N THR A 173 -1.94 8.26 3.01
CA THR A 173 -1.52 7.87 4.35
C THR A 173 -1.59 9.07 5.30
N ASN A 174 -2.11 8.87 6.51
CA ASN A 174 -2.02 9.87 7.58
C ASN A 174 -2.02 9.17 8.93
N TYR A 175 -0.83 8.94 9.48
CA TYR A 175 -0.63 8.14 10.67
C TYR A 175 -1.37 8.71 11.89
N LYS A 176 -1.16 9.98 12.22
CA LYS A 176 -1.80 10.66 13.36
C LYS A 176 -3.32 10.64 13.29
N VAL A 177 -3.91 10.96 12.13
CA VAL A 177 -5.36 10.94 11.97
C VAL A 177 -5.89 9.51 12.06
N ALA A 178 -5.18 8.53 11.50
CA ALA A 178 -5.56 7.12 11.65
C ALA A 178 -5.60 6.68 13.11
N ILE A 179 -4.56 6.99 13.90
CA ILE A 179 -4.51 6.62 15.32
C ILE A 179 -5.57 7.38 16.13
N ALA A 180 -5.84 8.64 15.81
CA ALA A 180 -6.95 9.39 16.38
C ALA A 180 -8.30 8.69 16.13
N ILE A 181 -8.59 8.31 14.88
CA ILE A 181 -9.82 7.58 14.52
C ILE A 181 -9.89 6.21 15.20
N ALA A 182 -8.79 5.46 15.23
CA ALA A 182 -8.72 4.15 15.89
C ALA A 182 -9.01 4.25 17.40
N SER A 183 -8.55 5.33 18.05
CA SER A 183 -8.81 5.54 19.47
C SER A 183 -10.30 5.73 19.78
N VAL A 184 -11.04 6.41 18.89
CA VAL A 184 -12.50 6.53 18.99
C VAL A 184 -13.20 5.20 18.70
N ALA A 185 -12.79 4.48 17.65
CA ALA A 185 -13.32 3.14 17.36
C ALA A 185 -13.17 2.17 18.55
N ALA A 186 -12.05 2.27 19.26
CA ALA A 186 -11.76 1.49 20.44
C ALA A 186 -12.62 1.87 21.66
N GLU A 187 -12.92 3.15 21.85
CA GLU A 187 -13.92 3.59 22.85
C GLU A 187 -15.32 3.05 22.55
N LEU A 188 -15.62 2.84 21.27
CA LEU A 188 -16.86 2.24 20.80
C LEU A 188 -16.83 0.70 20.79
N GLY A 189 -15.77 0.09 21.33
CA GLY A 189 -15.69 -1.35 21.57
C GLY A 189 -14.92 -2.15 20.51
N ASN A 190 -14.23 -1.51 19.57
CA ASN A 190 -13.43 -2.23 18.58
C ASN A 190 -12.07 -2.66 19.17
N SER A 191 -11.92 -3.95 19.47
CA SER A 191 -10.70 -4.51 20.06
C SER A 191 -9.48 -4.44 19.15
N ARG A 192 -9.66 -4.53 17.83
CA ARG A 192 -8.58 -4.37 16.84
C ARG A 192 -8.09 -2.94 16.80
N ALA A 193 -9.00 -1.97 16.86
CA ALA A 193 -8.64 -0.56 16.92
C ALA A 193 -7.85 -0.23 18.19
N ALA A 194 -8.25 -0.77 19.34
CA ALA A 194 -7.53 -0.59 20.61
C ALA A 194 -6.09 -1.13 20.51
N LEU A 195 -5.91 -2.29 19.88
CA LEU A 195 -4.61 -2.89 19.62
C LEU A 195 -3.76 -2.02 18.67
N THR A 196 -4.36 -1.45 17.62
CA THR A 196 -3.68 -0.52 16.71
C THR A 196 -3.14 0.72 17.45
N VAL A 197 -3.93 1.30 18.36
CA VAL A 197 -3.47 2.44 19.17
C VAL A 197 -2.33 2.03 20.10
N ALA A 198 -2.42 0.86 20.75
CA ALA A 198 -1.33 0.34 21.57
C ALA A 198 -0.03 0.21 20.77
N LYS A 199 -0.12 -0.42 19.59
CA LYS A 199 1.02 -0.58 18.67
C LYS A 199 1.67 0.74 18.30
N ALA A 200 0.87 1.80 18.13
CA ALA A 200 1.40 3.13 17.84
C ALA A 200 2.28 3.68 18.97
N PHE A 201 1.87 3.53 20.22
CA PHE A 201 2.65 3.98 21.38
C PHE A 201 3.95 3.21 21.61
N ASN A 202 4.09 2.02 21.02
CA ASN A 202 5.30 1.20 21.10
C ASN A 202 6.09 1.19 19.78
N LYS A 203 5.72 2.04 18.81
CA LYS A 203 6.28 2.06 17.44
C LYS A 203 6.35 0.68 16.79
N GLU A 204 5.35 -0.16 17.08
CA GLU A 204 5.17 -1.42 16.37
C GLU A 204 4.69 -1.07 14.96
N ARG A 205 5.61 -1.19 14.00
CA ARG A 205 5.47 -0.65 12.65
C ARG A 205 4.21 -1.19 11.96
N HIS A 206 3.35 -0.26 11.52
CA HIS A 206 2.33 -0.50 10.51
C HIS A 206 2.88 -0.09 9.13
N SER A 207 3.40 -1.09 8.37
CA SER A 207 3.72 -1.06 6.93
C SER A 207 4.67 0.01 6.36
N ASP A 208 5.05 -0.21 5.09
CA ASP A 208 6.10 0.45 4.32
C ASP A 208 5.71 1.87 3.87
N PHE A 209 6.05 2.89 4.68
CA PHE A 209 5.88 4.29 4.28
C PHE A 209 6.82 4.61 3.10
N ASN A 210 6.24 5.07 1.98
CA ASN A 210 6.98 5.39 0.76
C ASN A 210 7.21 6.90 0.56
N ASP A 211 6.44 7.76 1.26
CA ASP A 211 6.56 9.22 1.20
C ASP A 211 7.23 9.75 2.48
N LYS A 212 8.05 10.81 2.33
CA LYS A 212 8.70 11.50 3.45
C LYS A 212 7.67 12.09 4.42
N ASP A 213 6.59 12.68 3.91
CA ASP A 213 5.55 13.27 4.76
C ASP A 213 4.89 12.20 5.65
N ASP A 214 4.72 10.99 5.12
CA ASP A 214 4.16 9.84 5.84
C ASP A 214 5.11 9.39 6.96
N ILE A 215 6.42 9.36 6.67
CA ILE A 215 7.47 9.03 7.64
C ILE A 215 7.52 10.08 8.76
N ASP A 216 7.50 11.36 8.41
CA ASP A 216 7.57 12.46 9.39
C ASP A 216 6.34 12.44 10.32
N ASN A 217 5.14 12.18 9.77
CA ASN A 217 3.90 12.02 10.54
C ASN A 217 3.97 10.86 11.54
N TYR A 218 4.53 9.72 11.13
CA TYR A 218 4.79 8.57 11.99
C TYR A 218 5.84 8.87 13.08
N LEU A 219 6.96 9.48 12.71
CA LEU A 219 8.07 9.75 13.62
C LEU A 219 7.73 10.76 14.71
N ASP A 220 6.83 11.71 14.41
CA ASP A 220 6.35 12.70 15.37
C ASP A 220 5.35 12.11 16.40
N PHE A 221 4.79 10.92 16.13
CA PHE A 221 3.98 10.22 17.12
C PHE A 221 4.89 9.67 18.25
N LYS A 222 4.74 10.24 19.44
CA LYS A 222 5.62 9.94 20.58
C LYS A 222 5.33 8.57 21.17
N GLU A 223 6.40 7.83 21.44
CA GLU A 223 6.33 6.62 22.24
C GLU A 223 5.91 6.96 23.68
N ASP A 224 5.10 6.09 24.26
CA ASP A 224 4.67 6.20 25.65
C ASP A 224 4.34 4.81 26.18
N GLN A 225 5.24 4.28 26.99
CA GLN A 225 5.12 2.93 27.53
C GLN A 225 3.87 2.75 28.41
N ASN A 226 3.47 3.79 29.15
CA ASN A 226 2.28 3.73 29.98
C ASN A 226 1.02 3.66 29.11
N ASN A 227 0.92 4.52 28.10
CA ASN A 227 -0.18 4.47 27.14
C ASN A 227 -0.20 3.15 26.35
N TYR A 228 0.97 2.62 25.95
CA TYR A 228 1.05 1.30 25.32
C TYR A 228 0.38 0.22 26.19
N ILE A 229 0.71 0.16 27.48
CA ILE A 229 0.13 -0.84 28.40
C ILE A 229 -1.36 -0.59 28.61
N LEU A 230 -1.79 0.65 28.84
CA LEU A 230 -3.21 0.98 29.05
C LEU A 230 -4.06 0.61 27.82
N TRP A 231 -3.58 0.89 26.61
CA TRP A 231 -4.27 0.54 25.38
C TRP A 231 -4.24 -0.97 25.10
N LEU A 232 -3.18 -1.69 25.48
CA LEU A 232 -3.18 -3.16 25.47
C LEU A 232 -4.22 -3.73 26.43
N GLN A 233 -4.31 -3.20 27.65
CA GLN A 233 -5.31 -3.63 28.64
C GLN A 233 -6.73 -3.40 28.10
N LYS A 234 -6.99 -2.25 27.46
CA LYS A 234 -8.27 -1.98 26.79
C LYS A 234 -8.54 -2.95 25.63
N ALA A 235 -7.54 -3.21 24.79
CA ALA A 235 -7.70 -4.18 23.71
C ALA A 235 -8.02 -5.58 24.24
N ALA A 236 -7.35 -6.01 25.32
CA ALA A 236 -7.57 -7.29 25.97
C ALA A 236 -8.97 -7.37 26.61
N SER A 237 -9.43 -6.31 27.28
CA SER A 237 -10.78 -6.28 27.88
C SER A 237 -11.90 -6.32 26.83
N LEU A 238 -11.64 -5.81 25.63
CA LEU A 238 -12.52 -5.92 24.46
C LEU A 238 -12.38 -7.28 23.72
N GLY A 239 -11.54 -8.20 24.21
CA GLY A 239 -11.41 -9.56 23.68
C GLY A 239 -10.25 -9.79 22.71
N SER A 240 -9.25 -8.89 22.63
CA SER A 240 -8.06 -9.12 21.80
C SER A 240 -7.14 -10.18 22.40
N TYR A 241 -7.04 -11.33 21.73
CA TYR A 241 -6.11 -12.39 22.09
C TYR A 241 -4.64 -11.94 22.01
N GLU A 242 -4.28 -11.18 20.95
CA GLU A 242 -2.92 -10.68 20.77
C GLU A 242 -2.53 -9.75 21.93
N ALA A 243 -3.43 -8.84 22.33
CA ALA A 243 -3.18 -7.95 23.46
C ALA A 243 -3.03 -8.73 24.78
N THR A 244 -3.87 -9.74 25.00
CA THR A 244 -3.78 -10.62 26.17
C THR A 244 -2.42 -11.33 26.21
N SER A 245 -1.97 -11.88 25.09
CA SER A 245 -0.66 -12.53 24.97
C SER A 245 0.49 -11.55 25.26
N LYS A 246 0.46 -10.34 24.67
CA LYS A 246 1.46 -9.30 24.92
C LYS A 246 1.51 -8.85 26.39
N LEU A 247 0.36 -8.73 27.06
CA LEU A 247 0.33 -8.39 28.48
C LEU A 247 0.94 -9.51 29.34
N GLN A 248 0.73 -10.78 28.98
CA GLN A 248 1.35 -11.91 29.67
C GLN A 248 2.87 -11.90 29.52
N THR A 249 3.39 -11.56 28.33
CA THR A 249 4.86 -11.47 28.13
C THR A 249 5.47 -10.28 28.88
N LEU A 250 4.73 -9.19 29.07
CA LEU A 250 5.14 -8.05 29.90
C LEU A 250 5.11 -8.34 31.42
N GLY A 251 4.45 -9.41 31.85
CA GLY A 251 4.41 -9.83 33.25
C GLY A 251 3.90 -8.73 34.18
N LYS A 252 4.69 -8.40 35.23
CA LYS A 252 4.32 -7.38 36.23
C LYS A 252 4.18 -5.98 35.65
N GLU A 253 4.96 -5.63 34.63
CA GLU A 253 4.88 -4.31 33.99
C GLU A 253 3.52 -4.14 33.30
N GLY A 254 2.98 -5.20 32.69
CA GLY A 254 1.66 -5.20 32.05
C GLY A 254 0.48 -4.99 33.01
N SER A 255 0.67 -5.22 34.31
CA SER A 255 -0.35 -5.05 35.35
C SER A 255 -0.22 -3.78 36.19
N ASN A 256 0.93 -3.10 36.14
CA ASN A 256 1.26 -2.00 37.05
C ASN A 256 0.80 -0.62 36.56
N SER A 257 0.41 -0.49 35.29
CA SER A 257 -0.09 0.78 34.76
C SER A 257 -1.51 1.01 35.25
N VAL A 258 -1.73 2.12 35.97
CA VAL A 258 -3.00 2.51 36.56
C VAL A 258 -3.41 3.85 35.95
N GLY A 259 -4.58 3.90 35.33
CA GLY A 259 -5.11 5.09 34.66
C GLY A 259 -6.16 4.73 33.63
N GLU A 260 -6.74 5.74 33.00
CA GLU A 260 -7.69 5.56 31.91
C GLU A 260 -7.05 5.98 30.58
N CYS A 261 -7.18 5.12 29.57
CA CYS A 261 -6.87 5.50 28.20
C CYS A 261 -8.13 6.07 27.51
N SER A 262 -7.99 7.26 26.93
CA SER A 262 -9.09 7.94 26.24
C SER A 262 -8.69 8.44 24.85
N ALA A 263 -9.63 8.42 23.92
CA ALA A 263 -9.46 8.95 22.57
C ALA A 263 -9.16 10.45 22.61
N ALA A 264 -9.81 11.19 23.51
CA ALA A 264 -9.54 12.61 23.72
C ALA A 264 -8.04 12.89 24.00
N SER A 265 -7.39 12.06 24.81
CA SER A 265 -5.96 12.19 25.10
C SER A 265 -5.07 11.90 23.89
N VAL A 266 -5.40 10.85 23.13
CA VAL A 266 -4.69 10.45 21.91
C VAL A 266 -4.80 11.54 20.85
N ILE A 267 -6.02 12.03 20.63
CA ILE A 267 -6.32 13.10 19.68
C ILE A 267 -5.54 14.37 20.03
N LYS A 268 -5.58 14.79 21.30
CA LYS A 268 -4.83 15.97 21.77
C LYS A 268 -3.33 15.82 21.54
N ASN A 269 -2.77 14.63 21.76
CA ASN A 269 -1.34 14.37 21.58
C ASN A 269 -0.95 14.29 20.10
N ALA A 270 -1.80 13.70 19.25
CA ALA A 270 -1.52 13.47 17.84
C ALA A 270 -1.75 14.72 16.97
N LEU A 271 -2.88 15.39 17.19
CA LEU A 271 -3.40 16.48 16.34
C LEU A 271 -3.39 17.85 17.05
N GLY A 272 -3.09 17.89 18.35
CA GLY A 272 -3.21 19.10 19.14
C GLY A 272 -4.65 19.36 19.62
N PRO A 273 -4.93 20.54 20.21
CA PRO A 273 -6.27 20.88 20.67
C PRO A 273 -7.21 21.06 19.47
N ILE A 274 -8.14 20.12 19.30
CA ILE A 274 -9.24 20.24 18.34
C ILE A 274 -10.32 21.13 18.98
N VAL A 275 -10.57 22.29 18.35
CA VAL A 275 -11.53 23.31 18.81
C VAL A 275 -12.94 22.74 18.85
#